data_AF-C7XSA1-F1
#
_entry.id   AF-C7XSA1-F1
#
_cell.length_a   1.000
_cell.length_b   1.000
_cell.length_c   1.000
_cell.angle_alpha   90.00
_cell.angle_beta   90.00
_cell.angle_gamma   90.00
#
_symmetry.space_group_name_H-M   'P 1'
#
loop_
_entity.id
_entity.type
_entity.pdbx_description
1 polymer ?
#
loop_
_entity_poly.entity_id
_entity_poly.type
_entity_poly.pdbx_seq_one_letter_code
_entity_poly.pdbx_strand_id
1 'polypeptide(L)'
;MDNINQRKKYLEELLIEVGFLKKEDNQWDNEKDKMCKRKHRVLEYTDEIKKEFLNFMVDLKENSQEKLIIDKLKKEDKEDPNRINHYFYKELFEEELDSNKNKFLSILLKKIEETSHYRDLESKFENETGAILDFFIKQDLLEFRSFVRENRIISEDTREDFYKTSYESKIEALKIFLEKRLEKTNCKFWFDYLYCDQSKQIIYHDIFRQLIVYDFIGDRIPENERESNYKEVSELLNSFINYLEKNPEKTLKMKRNGFKIYIDFFSFIVLREKLLKTKKILEIQESIKDDKYKEIEELDKATLFFNFFLEDENRKSINCVNFIDLEEIKDKINPITLEVSINDCKDLITKFKLTQGKKSEIIYGKKKINKFNEKQENLEHIIKVYPFLSKESLQVKRAIVSSIETENRTISSTRKTLKTLIADEELRESETVIQNIRMRITKGLYQEKGNPEGFQRSIELCKKLNEILIKIYSYKEREYREKYMSEFIDYFFEGLKRINKDRIVLITLKALNFIREMYFIKCNRHKPNFEIIYKMAKERYF
;
A
#
# COMPACT_ATOMS: atom_id res chain seq x y z
N MET A 1 -31.23 -8.57 -33.10
CA MET A 1 -31.70 -8.41 -31.70
C MET A 1 -30.98 -9.32 -30.69
N ASP A 2 -30.28 -10.39 -31.11
CA ASP A 2 -29.65 -11.36 -30.19
C ASP A 2 -28.39 -10.90 -29.43
N ASN A 3 -27.69 -9.86 -29.91
CA ASN A 3 -26.40 -9.46 -29.32
C ASN A 3 -26.53 -8.67 -27.99
N ILE A 4 -27.53 -7.79 -27.87
CA ILE A 4 -27.68 -6.91 -26.68
C ILE A 4 -28.08 -7.73 -25.43
N ASN A 5 -28.97 -8.70 -25.56
CA ASN A 5 -29.37 -9.54 -24.43
C ASN A 5 -28.22 -10.45 -23.94
N GLN A 6 -27.42 -10.97 -24.87
CA GLN A 6 -26.21 -11.73 -24.52
C GLN A 6 -25.19 -10.86 -23.77
N ARG A 7 -24.96 -9.62 -24.25
CA ARG A 7 -24.07 -8.65 -23.58
C ARG A 7 -24.55 -8.28 -22.18
N LYS A 8 -25.85 -8.07 -21.98
CA LYS A 8 -26.43 -7.81 -20.64
C LYS A 8 -26.22 -8.98 -19.70
N LYS A 9 -26.44 -10.21 -20.19
CA LYS A 9 -26.20 -11.43 -19.40
C LYS A 9 -24.73 -11.55 -19.00
N TYR A 10 -23.81 -11.28 -19.94
CA TYR A 10 -22.38 -11.27 -19.65
C TYR A 10 -22.02 -10.23 -18.59
N LEU A 11 -22.52 -9.00 -18.70
CA LEU A 11 -22.30 -7.96 -17.69
C LEU A 11 -22.90 -8.34 -16.34
N GLU A 12 -24.10 -8.92 -16.30
CA GLU A 12 -24.72 -9.39 -15.06
C GLU A 12 -23.87 -10.47 -14.37
N GLU A 13 -23.36 -11.45 -15.13
CA GLU A 13 -22.45 -12.48 -14.62
C GLU A 13 -21.14 -11.87 -14.06
N LEU A 14 -20.54 -10.92 -14.77
CA LEU A 14 -19.35 -10.19 -14.29
C LEU A 14 -19.63 -9.43 -12.98
N LEU A 15 -20.76 -8.73 -12.90
CA LEU A 15 -21.13 -7.98 -11.70
C LEU A 15 -21.36 -8.90 -10.50
N ILE A 16 -21.83 -10.13 -10.72
CA ILE A 16 -21.92 -11.16 -9.68
C ILE A 16 -20.54 -11.65 -9.26
N GLU A 17 -19.66 -11.96 -10.23
CA GLU A 17 -18.31 -12.45 -9.99
C GLU A 17 -17.47 -11.48 -9.16
N VAL A 18 -17.55 -10.18 -9.47
CA VAL A 18 -16.83 -9.14 -8.72
C VAL A 18 -17.49 -8.81 -7.38
N GLY A 19 -18.64 -9.41 -7.05
CA GLY A 19 -19.37 -9.21 -5.81
C GLY A 19 -20.29 -7.99 -5.77
N PHE A 20 -20.45 -7.27 -6.89
CA PHE A 20 -21.39 -6.15 -6.96
C PHE A 20 -22.86 -6.58 -7.04
N LEU A 21 -23.22 -7.73 -7.59
CA LEU A 21 -24.61 -8.23 -7.53
C LEU A 21 -24.66 -9.53 -6.74
N LYS A 22 -25.60 -9.64 -5.80
CA LYS A 22 -25.82 -10.89 -5.08
C LYS A 22 -26.91 -11.73 -5.72
N LYS A 23 -26.61 -13.01 -5.92
CA LYS A 23 -27.59 -14.03 -6.32
C LYS A 23 -28.24 -14.67 -5.10
N GLU A 24 -29.48 -15.10 -5.26
CA GLU A 24 -30.13 -16.05 -4.35
C GLU A 24 -29.36 -17.38 -4.42
N ASP A 25 -28.99 -17.91 -3.26
CA ASP A 25 -28.47 -19.28 -3.14
C ASP A 25 -29.61 -20.23 -3.44
N ASN A 26 -29.84 -20.49 -4.73
CA ASN A 26 -30.75 -21.56 -5.13
C ASN A 26 -30.12 -22.87 -4.68
N GLN A 27 -30.69 -23.53 -3.67
CA GLN A 27 -30.54 -24.98 -3.54
C GLN A 27 -31.18 -25.56 -4.80
N TRP A 28 -30.35 -26.12 -5.67
CA TRP A 28 -30.82 -26.69 -6.92
C TRP A 28 -31.40 -28.07 -6.62
N ASP A 29 -32.71 -28.22 -6.74
CA ASP A 29 -33.40 -29.47 -6.44
C ASP A 29 -33.03 -30.61 -7.43
N ASN A 30 -32.41 -30.32 -8.59
CA ASN A 30 -32.00 -31.35 -9.56
C ASN A 30 -30.92 -30.89 -10.58
N GLU A 31 -30.29 -31.85 -11.28
CA GLU A 31 -29.19 -31.62 -12.25
C GLU A 31 -29.63 -30.92 -13.55
N LYS A 32 -30.91 -31.01 -13.93
CA LYS A 32 -31.43 -30.33 -15.13
C LYS A 32 -31.49 -28.81 -14.92
N ASP A 33 -31.85 -28.36 -13.72
CA ASP A 33 -31.84 -26.94 -13.37
C ASP A 33 -30.40 -26.39 -13.26
N LYS A 34 -29.43 -27.20 -12.82
CA LYS A 34 -27.99 -26.86 -12.92
C LYS A 34 -27.52 -26.66 -14.38
N MET A 35 -27.99 -27.49 -15.31
CA MET A 35 -27.57 -27.42 -16.73
C MET A 35 -28.26 -26.29 -17.51
N CYS A 36 -29.53 -26.00 -17.21
CA CYS A 36 -30.20 -24.81 -17.71
C CYS A 36 -29.80 -23.61 -16.84
N LYS A 37 -28.76 -22.84 -17.23
CA LYS A 37 -28.35 -21.54 -16.64
C LYS A 37 -29.48 -20.47 -16.63
N ARG A 38 -30.64 -20.77 -16.06
CA ARG A 38 -31.84 -19.95 -15.99
C ARG A 38 -31.76 -19.09 -14.73
N LYS A 39 -31.57 -17.79 -14.98
CA LYS A 39 -31.90 -16.64 -14.13
C LYS A 39 -31.71 -16.86 -12.63
N HIS A 40 -30.48 -16.67 -12.16
CA HIS A 40 -30.29 -16.31 -10.77
C HIS A 40 -31.09 -15.04 -10.46
N ARG A 41 -31.84 -15.05 -9.35
CA ARG A 41 -32.54 -13.85 -8.89
C ARG A 41 -31.53 -12.94 -8.19
N VAL A 42 -31.45 -11.69 -8.64
CA VAL A 42 -30.69 -10.66 -7.92
C VAL A 42 -31.55 -10.18 -6.75
N LEU A 43 -30.98 -10.21 -5.56
CA LEU A 43 -31.76 -10.05 -4.33
C LEU A 43 -31.93 -8.58 -3.89
N GLU A 44 -31.08 -7.67 -4.36
CA GLU A 44 -30.92 -6.32 -3.76
C GLU A 44 -31.71 -5.22 -4.50
N TYR A 45 -32.05 -5.45 -5.77
CA TYR A 45 -32.71 -4.48 -6.65
C TYR A 45 -33.92 -5.12 -7.34
N THR A 46 -34.90 -4.30 -7.74
CA THR A 46 -35.97 -4.80 -8.63
C THR A 46 -35.38 -5.18 -9.99
N ASP A 47 -36.05 -6.09 -10.72
CA ASP A 47 -35.63 -6.44 -12.08
C ASP A 47 -35.64 -5.22 -13.02
N GLU A 48 -36.54 -4.26 -12.77
CA GLU A 48 -36.61 -2.99 -13.50
C GLU A 48 -35.36 -2.14 -13.30
N ILE A 49 -34.96 -1.88 -12.04
CA ILE A 49 -33.76 -1.10 -11.71
C ILE A 49 -32.52 -1.78 -12.26
N LYS A 50 -32.42 -3.10 -12.09
CA LYS A 50 -31.32 -3.89 -12.65
C LYS A 50 -31.25 -3.76 -14.17
N LYS A 51 -32.40 -3.90 -14.86
CA LYS A 51 -32.47 -3.79 -16.31
C LYS A 51 -32.07 -2.40 -16.79
N GLU A 52 -32.49 -1.33 -16.11
CA GLU A 52 -32.09 0.03 -16.41
C GLU A 52 -30.58 0.23 -16.26
N PHE A 53 -30.00 -0.23 -15.15
CA PHE A 53 -28.57 -0.16 -14.92
C PHE A 53 -27.75 -0.93 -15.96
N LEU A 54 -28.16 -2.16 -16.29
CA LEU A 54 -27.50 -2.96 -17.33
C LEU A 54 -27.64 -2.31 -18.72
N ASN A 55 -28.79 -1.71 -19.02
CA ASN A 55 -28.97 -0.96 -20.27
C ASN A 55 -27.99 0.21 -20.33
N PHE A 56 -27.90 1.01 -19.27
CA PHE A 56 -27.00 2.15 -19.17
C PHE A 56 -25.54 1.75 -19.40
N MET A 57 -25.06 0.71 -18.72
CA MET A 57 -23.67 0.26 -18.85
C MET A 57 -23.35 -0.30 -20.25
N VAL A 58 -24.28 -1.07 -20.84
CA VAL A 58 -24.12 -1.59 -22.21
C VAL A 58 -24.17 -0.47 -23.24
N ASP A 59 -25.06 0.50 -23.06
CA ASP A 59 -25.18 1.66 -23.93
C ASP A 59 -23.89 2.49 -23.93
N LEU A 60 -23.33 2.78 -22.75
CA LEU A 60 -22.04 3.46 -22.62
C LEU A 60 -20.92 2.71 -23.36
N LYS A 61 -20.84 1.39 -23.17
CA LYS A 61 -19.80 0.59 -23.82
C LYS A 61 -19.92 0.59 -25.36
N GLU A 62 -21.14 0.55 -25.89
CA GLU A 62 -21.36 0.29 -27.32
C GLU A 62 -21.54 1.57 -28.14
N ASN A 63 -22.11 2.62 -27.55
CA ASN A 63 -22.54 3.82 -28.27
C ASN A 63 -21.72 5.06 -27.91
N SER A 64 -20.87 5.01 -26.88
CA SER A 64 -20.00 6.14 -26.54
C SER A 64 -19.00 6.40 -27.67
N GLN A 65 -18.97 7.65 -28.12
CA GLN A 65 -18.05 8.15 -29.15
C GLN A 65 -16.64 8.38 -28.61
N GLU A 66 -16.43 8.18 -27.30
CA GLU A 66 -15.18 8.48 -26.65
C GLU A 66 -14.78 7.35 -25.71
N LYS A 67 -13.47 7.24 -25.45
CA LYS A 67 -12.95 6.25 -24.51
C LYS A 67 -13.39 6.57 -23.09
N LEU A 68 -13.90 5.58 -22.38
CA LEU A 68 -14.40 5.72 -21.00
C LEU A 68 -13.30 5.56 -19.95
N ILE A 69 -12.31 4.71 -20.23
CA ILE A 69 -11.15 4.44 -19.37
C ILE A 69 -9.89 4.58 -20.20
N ILE A 70 -8.95 5.40 -19.75
CA ILE A 70 -7.70 5.66 -20.48
C ILE A 70 -6.57 4.89 -19.79
N ASP A 71 -5.85 4.06 -20.55
CA ASP A 71 -4.62 3.39 -20.10
C ASP A 71 -3.44 4.02 -20.85
N LYS A 72 -2.51 4.67 -20.12
CA LYS A 72 -1.41 5.41 -20.73
C LYS A 72 -0.39 4.52 -21.45
N LEU A 73 -0.33 3.23 -21.14
CA LEU A 73 0.70 2.33 -21.69
C LEU A 73 0.22 1.48 -22.85
N LYS A 74 -1.09 1.30 -23.00
CA LYS A 74 -1.66 0.62 -24.18
C LYS A 74 -1.77 1.60 -25.34
N LYS A 75 -0.93 1.41 -26.36
CA LYS A 75 -1.17 2.01 -27.67
C LYS A 75 -2.35 1.29 -28.31
N GLU A 76 -3.33 2.05 -28.76
CA GLU A 76 -4.48 1.50 -29.47
C GLU A 76 -4.05 0.97 -30.84
N ASP A 77 -4.64 -0.16 -31.23
CA ASP A 77 -4.71 -0.51 -32.64
C ASP A 77 -5.56 0.57 -33.33
N LYS A 78 -4.90 1.47 -34.05
CA LYS A 78 -5.53 2.56 -34.82
C LYS A 78 -6.45 2.06 -35.94
N GLU A 79 -6.57 0.75 -36.11
CA GLU A 79 -7.18 0.10 -37.27
C GLU A 79 -8.67 -0.22 -37.10
N ASP A 80 -9.27 -0.15 -35.89
CA ASP A 80 -10.72 -0.43 -35.70
C ASP A 80 -11.44 0.61 -34.81
N PRO A 81 -11.87 1.76 -35.37
CA PRO A 81 -12.63 2.79 -34.65
C PRO A 81 -14.01 2.31 -34.14
N ASN A 82 -14.49 1.12 -34.53
CA ASN A 82 -15.75 0.56 -34.00
C ASN A 82 -15.57 -0.15 -32.65
N ARG A 83 -14.39 -0.09 -32.03
CA ARG A 83 -14.04 -0.82 -30.80
C ARG A 83 -13.47 0.06 -29.67
N ILE A 84 -13.82 1.35 -29.63
CA ILE A 84 -13.30 2.34 -28.66
C ILE A 84 -13.33 1.84 -27.20
N ASN A 85 -14.41 1.16 -26.79
CA ASN A 85 -14.61 0.66 -25.43
C ASN A 85 -14.66 -0.87 -25.34
N HIS A 86 -13.95 -1.58 -26.24
CA HIS A 86 -13.96 -3.04 -26.30
C HIS A 86 -13.55 -3.70 -24.97
N TYR A 87 -12.51 -3.16 -24.30
CA TYR A 87 -11.97 -3.67 -23.04
C TYR A 87 -12.59 -3.03 -21.79
N PHE A 88 -13.64 -2.22 -21.93
CA PHE A 88 -14.18 -1.39 -20.85
C PHE A 88 -14.45 -2.16 -19.56
N TYR A 89 -15.15 -3.30 -19.59
CA TYR A 89 -15.45 -4.06 -18.38
C TYR A 89 -14.20 -4.64 -17.71
N LYS A 90 -13.22 -5.10 -18.51
CA LYS A 90 -11.95 -5.59 -17.99
C LYS A 90 -11.18 -4.47 -17.29
N GLU A 91 -11.05 -3.33 -17.95
CA GLU A 91 -10.37 -2.14 -17.40
C GLU A 91 -11.10 -1.59 -16.16
N LEU A 92 -12.43 -1.72 -16.12
CA LEU A 92 -13.24 -1.31 -14.98
C LEU A 92 -13.04 -2.20 -13.74
N PHE A 93 -12.90 -3.52 -13.92
CA PHE A 93 -12.90 -4.48 -12.81
C PHE A 93 -11.53 -5.07 -12.44
N GLU A 94 -10.54 -5.07 -13.34
CA GLU A 94 -9.20 -5.61 -13.07
C GLU A 94 -8.16 -4.56 -12.70
N GLU A 95 -8.40 -3.28 -12.98
CA GLU A 95 -7.54 -2.09 -12.71
C GLU A 95 -6.07 -2.24 -13.13
N GLU A 96 -5.61 -1.43 -14.07
CA GLU A 96 -4.18 -1.35 -14.40
C GLU A 96 -3.53 -0.19 -13.62
N LEU A 97 -2.20 -0.20 -13.48
CA LEU A 97 -1.52 0.86 -12.73
C LEU A 97 -1.70 2.23 -13.38
N ASP A 98 -1.66 2.26 -14.72
CA ASP A 98 -1.76 3.49 -15.50
C ASP A 98 -3.17 3.74 -16.06
N SER A 99 -4.20 3.05 -15.55
CA SER A 99 -5.60 3.35 -15.91
C SER A 99 -6.15 4.55 -15.17
N ASN A 100 -6.89 5.38 -15.91
CA ASN A 100 -7.65 6.53 -15.43
C ASN A 100 -9.13 6.34 -15.76
N LYS A 101 -9.97 6.34 -14.73
CA LYS A 101 -11.43 6.13 -14.80
C LYS A 101 -12.24 7.41 -14.61
N ASN A 102 -11.59 8.57 -14.45
CA ASN A 102 -12.26 9.83 -14.06
C ASN A 102 -13.43 10.15 -14.97
N LYS A 103 -13.27 9.97 -16.28
CA LYS A 103 -14.34 10.22 -17.24
C LYS A 103 -15.56 9.31 -17.02
N PHE A 104 -15.35 8.02 -16.82
CA PHE A 104 -16.43 7.09 -16.50
C PHE A 104 -17.08 7.45 -15.15
N LEU A 105 -16.29 7.81 -14.14
CA LEU A 105 -16.78 8.26 -12.84
C LEU A 105 -17.63 9.53 -12.96
N SER A 106 -17.19 10.53 -13.73
CA SER A 106 -17.96 11.74 -14.04
C SER A 106 -19.31 11.44 -14.69
N ILE A 107 -19.35 10.49 -15.64
CA ILE A 107 -20.60 10.04 -16.28
C ILE A 107 -21.53 9.40 -15.24
N LEU A 108 -21.01 8.56 -14.34
CA LEU A 108 -21.80 7.99 -13.25
C LEU A 108 -22.35 9.06 -12.31
N LEU A 109 -21.56 10.08 -11.96
CA LEU A 109 -22.00 11.18 -11.11
C LEU A 109 -23.13 11.98 -11.75
N LYS A 110 -23.02 12.32 -13.04
CA LYS A 110 -24.11 12.97 -13.80
C LYS A 110 -25.37 12.11 -13.81
N LYS A 111 -25.24 10.80 -14.02
CA LYS A 111 -26.38 9.87 -13.95
C LYS A 111 -27.04 9.84 -12.57
N ILE A 112 -26.26 9.96 -11.49
CA ILE A 112 -26.80 10.09 -10.12
C ILE A 112 -27.56 11.41 -9.96
N GLU A 113 -27.04 12.52 -10.48
CA GLU A 113 -27.72 13.83 -10.41
C GLU A 113 -29.04 13.84 -11.20
N GLU A 114 -29.06 13.23 -12.38
CA GLU A 114 -30.26 13.10 -13.22
C GLU A 114 -31.38 12.30 -12.54
N THR A 115 -31.00 11.31 -11.73
CA THR A 115 -31.93 10.33 -11.13
C THR A 115 -32.22 10.60 -9.65
N SER A 116 -31.62 11.64 -9.06
CA SER A 116 -31.74 11.96 -7.64
C SER A 116 -31.90 13.46 -7.37
N HIS A 117 -31.97 13.81 -6.08
CA HIS A 117 -32.00 15.20 -5.62
C HIS A 117 -30.60 15.82 -5.48
N TYR A 118 -29.54 15.04 -5.67
CA TYR A 118 -28.17 15.53 -5.56
C TYR A 118 -27.78 16.43 -6.74
N ARG A 119 -26.86 17.36 -6.47
CA ARG A 119 -26.33 18.33 -7.43
C ARG A 119 -24.85 18.60 -7.14
N ASP A 120 -24.13 19.00 -8.18
CA ASP A 120 -22.74 19.40 -8.15
C ASP A 120 -21.80 18.32 -7.59
N LEU A 121 -22.03 17.07 -7.99
CA LEU A 121 -21.29 15.90 -7.53
C LEU A 121 -19.89 15.82 -8.12
N GLU A 122 -19.72 16.24 -9.38
CA GLU A 122 -18.41 16.22 -10.05
C GLU A 122 -17.44 17.18 -9.35
N SER A 123 -17.84 18.43 -9.11
CA SER A 123 -17.00 19.39 -8.37
C SER A 123 -16.71 18.92 -6.94
N LYS A 124 -17.70 18.36 -6.24
CA LYS A 124 -17.47 17.78 -4.90
C LYS A 124 -16.47 16.64 -4.93
N PHE A 125 -16.62 15.71 -5.88
CA PHE A 125 -15.69 14.60 -6.03
C PHE A 125 -14.27 15.12 -6.29
N GLU A 126 -14.07 16.07 -7.19
CA GLU A 126 -12.76 16.67 -7.46
C GLU A 126 -12.17 17.39 -6.23
N ASN A 127 -12.99 18.13 -5.48
CA ASN A 127 -12.53 18.83 -4.28
C ASN A 127 -12.19 17.87 -3.13
N GLU A 128 -12.97 16.81 -2.95
CA GLU A 128 -12.82 15.84 -1.86
C GLU A 128 -11.80 14.74 -2.16
N THR A 129 -11.61 14.36 -3.43
CA THR A 129 -10.60 13.37 -3.86
C THR A 129 -9.36 13.99 -4.50
N GLY A 130 -9.31 15.32 -4.56
CA GLY A 130 -8.20 16.06 -5.12
C GLY A 130 -6.94 16.08 -4.25
N ALA A 131 -6.03 16.99 -4.58
CA ALA A 131 -4.69 17.09 -3.99
C ALA A 131 -4.68 17.26 -2.46
N ILE A 132 -5.74 17.81 -1.87
CA ILE A 132 -5.84 18.06 -0.42
C ILE A 132 -5.94 16.74 0.35
N LEU A 133 -6.78 15.82 -0.09
CA LEU A 133 -6.89 14.49 0.51
C LEU A 133 -5.57 13.74 0.44
N ASP A 134 -5.03 13.68 -0.78
CA ASP A 134 -3.77 13.03 -1.06
C ASP A 134 -2.64 13.62 -0.20
N PHE A 135 -2.67 14.93 0.06
CA PHE A 135 -1.72 15.58 0.95
C PHE A 135 -1.86 15.10 2.39
N PHE A 136 -3.07 15.10 2.96
CA PHE A 136 -3.29 14.66 4.34
C PHE A 136 -2.97 13.18 4.55
N ILE A 137 -3.43 12.31 3.64
CA ILE A 137 -3.09 10.88 3.70
C ILE A 137 -1.57 10.68 3.60
N LYS A 138 -0.88 11.42 2.72
CA LYS A 138 0.59 11.31 2.62
C LYS A 138 1.29 11.70 3.92
N GLN A 139 0.86 12.78 4.57
CA GLN A 139 1.43 13.20 5.86
C GLN A 139 1.18 12.14 6.95
N ASP A 140 -0.06 11.65 7.05
CA ASP A 140 -0.43 10.61 8.01
C ASP A 140 0.41 9.35 7.79
N LEU A 141 0.51 8.89 6.55
CA LEU A 141 1.33 7.72 6.20
C LEU A 141 2.80 7.92 6.59
N LEU A 142 3.37 9.11 6.37
CA LEU A 142 4.76 9.39 6.77
C LEU A 142 4.93 9.30 8.29
N GLU A 143 4.02 9.92 9.06
CA GLU A 143 4.08 9.91 10.51
C GLU A 143 3.96 8.49 11.09
N PHE A 144 2.94 7.74 10.64
CA PHE A 144 2.73 6.37 11.12
C PHE A 144 3.87 5.42 10.69
N ARG A 145 4.42 5.57 9.48
CA ARG A 145 5.59 4.80 9.03
C ARG A 145 6.80 5.08 9.90
N SER A 146 7.08 6.35 10.19
CA SER A 146 8.18 6.73 11.09
C SER A 146 7.98 6.11 12.47
N PHE A 147 6.77 6.20 13.03
CA PHE A 147 6.47 5.58 14.32
C PHE A 147 6.74 4.07 14.32
N VAL A 148 6.32 3.33 13.29
CA VAL A 148 6.57 1.88 13.22
C VAL A 148 8.06 1.56 13.07
N ARG A 149 8.77 2.28 12.20
CA ARG A 149 10.16 1.97 11.82
C ARG A 149 11.20 2.39 12.85
N GLU A 150 10.96 3.50 13.53
CA GLU A 150 11.88 4.08 14.52
C GLU A 150 11.72 3.42 15.90
N ASN A 151 10.54 2.88 16.22
CA ASN A 151 10.28 2.19 17.48
C ASN A 151 10.33 0.67 17.28
N ARG A 152 11.55 0.10 17.24
CA ARG A 152 11.80 -1.30 16.88
C ARG A 152 11.89 -2.22 18.09
N ILE A 153 11.55 -3.49 17.89
CA ILE A 153 11.86 -4.56 18.85
C ILE A 153 13.38 -4.71 18.95
N ILE A 154 13.87 -4.91 20.17
CA ILE A 154 15.30 -5.07 20.49
C ILE A 154 15.52 -6.29 21.38
N SER A 155 16.78 -6.72 21.46
CA SER A 155 17.24 -7.75 22.38
C SER A 155 17.44 -7.21 23.81
N GLU A 156 17.42 -8.11 24.79
CA GLU A 156 17.53 -7.77 26.22
C GLU A 156 18.87 -7.13 26.60
N ASP A 157 19.94 -7.48 25.88
CA ASP A 157 21.32 -6.99 26.06
C ASP A 157 21.56 -5.56 25.55
N THR A 158 20.54 -4.91 24.98
CA THR A 158 20.63 -3.50 24.59
C THR A 158 20.86 -2.62 25.84
N ARG A 159 21.71 -1.59 25.71
CA ARG A 159 22.03 -0.58 26.74
C ARG A 159 20.86 -0.23 27.67
N GLU A 160 21.11 -0.26 28.98
CA GLU A 160 20.09 -0.03 30.02
C GLU A 160 19.57 1.41 30.07
N ASP A 161 20.41 2.38 29.70
CA ASP A 161 20.08 3.80 29.78
C ASP A 161 19.20 4.30 28.62
N PHE A 162 18.95 3.45 27.61
CA PHE A 162 17.99 3.75 26.56
C PHE A 162 16.54 3.61 27.05
N TYR A 163 15.66 4.47 26.54
CA TYR A 163 14.24 4.34 26.81
C TYR A 163 13.66 3.10 26.14
N LYS A 164 12.93 2.31 26.93
CA LYS A 164 12.32 1.05 26.53
C LYS A 164 10.83 1.05 26.90
N THR A 165 10.02 0.32 26.15
CA THR A 165 8.61 0.06 26.45
C THR A 165 8.25 -1.37 26.05
N SER A 166 7.12 -1.90 26.52
CA SER A 166 6.60 -3.16 25.99
C SER A 166 6.06 -2.99 24.58
N TYR A 167 6.13 -4.06 23.78
CA TYR A 167 5.49 -4.11 22.47
C TYR A 167 3.98 -3.85 22.55
N GLU A 168 3.33 -4.38 23.59
CA GLU A 168 1.91 -4.12 23.84
C GLU A 168 1.62 -2.62 23.94
N SER A 169 2.45 -1.86 24.65
CA SER A 169 2.28 -0.41 24.77
C SER A 169 2.54 0.36 23.47
N LYS A 170 3.52 -0.08 22.66
CA LYS A 170 3.73 0.47 21.30
C LYS A 170 2.46 0.29 20.46
N ILE A 171 1.92 -0.92 20.43
CA ILE A 171 0.78 -1.27 19.58
C ILE A 171 -0.51 -0.62 20.06
N GLU A 172 -0.75 -0.57 21.37
CA GLU A 172 -1.92 0.09 21.92
C GLU A 172 -1.91 1.59 21.63
N ALA A 173 -0.76 2.27 21.82
CA ALA A 173 -0.64 3.69 21.48
C ALA A 173 -0.87 3.94 19.98
N LEU A 174 -0.31 3.10 19.11
CA LEU A 174 -0.52 3.20 17.66
C LEU A 174 -1.99 3.02 17.28
N LYS A 175 -2.68 2.04 17.88
CA LYS A 175 -4.10 1.80 17.65
C LYS A 175 -4.95 3.01 18.05
N ILE A 176 -4.75 3.53 19.27
CA ILE A 176 -5.45 4.74 19.75
C ILE A 176 -5.20 5.91 18.81
N PHE A 177 -3.94 6.08 18.37
CA PHE A 177 -3.59 7.18 17.48
C PHE A 177 -4.28 7.07 16.13
N LEU A 178 -4.31 5.87 15.52
CA LEU A 178 -5.04 5.61 14.28
C LEU A 178 -6.54 5.85 14.45
N GLU A 179 -7.16 5.34 15.51
CA GLU A 179 -8.58 5.51 15.78
C GLU A 179 -8.95 6.98 15.95
N LYS A 180 -8.13 7.75 16.67
CA LYS A 180 -8.32 9.19 16.86
C LYS A 180 -8.11 9.99 15.59
N ARG A 181 -7.07 9.66 14.82
CA ARG A 181 -6.78 10.34 13.55
C ARG A 181 -7.89 10.09 12.52
N LEU A 182 -8.50 8.91 12.57
CA LEU A 182 -9.54 8.46 11.65
C LEU A 182 -10.95 8.53 12.28
N GLU A 183 -11.09 9.24 13.40
CA GLU A 183 -12.37 9.45 14.09
C GLU A 183 -13.27 10.32 13.19
N LYS A 184 -14.54 9.90 13.04
CA LYS A 184 -15.48 10.58 12.13
C LYS A 184 -15.89 11.94 12.71
N THR A 185 -15.74 13.00 11.93
CA THR A 185 -16.40 14.29 12.21
C THR A 185 -17.70 14.38 11.40
N ASN A 186 -18.85 14.21 12.06
CA ASN A 186 -20.22 14.45 11.56
C ASN A 186 -20.43 14.45 10.03
N CYS A 187 -20.11 13.33 9.38
CA CYS A 187 -20.41 13.12 7.97
C CYS A 187 -21.93 13.03 7.79
N LYS A 188 -22.51 13.86 6.93
CA LYS A 188 -23.96 13.86 6.64
C LYS A 188 -24.26 13.40 5.23
N PHE A 189 -23.25 13.35 4.37
CA PHE A 189 -23.37 13.05 2.97
C PHE A 189 -22.63 11.75 2.63
N TRP A 190 -23.14 10.99 1.65
CA TRP A 190 -22.59 9.67 1.33
C TRP A 190 -21.17 9.73 0.74
N PHE A 191 -20.79 10.85 0.11
CA PHE A 191 -19.42 11.10 -0.32
C PHE A 191 -18.46 11.25 0.86
N ASP A 192 -18.82 12.02 1.90
CA ASP A 192 -18.01 12.13 3.12
C ASP A 192 -17.68 10.73 3.69
N TYR A 193 -18.67 9.84 3.67
CA TYR A 193 -18.52 8.46 4.12
C TYR A 193 -17.61 7.63 3.21
N LEU A 194 -17.75 7.77 1.90
CA LEU A 194 -16.88 7.13 0.91
C LEU A 194 -15.41 7.53 1.12
N TYR A 195 -15.16 8.82 1.33
CA TYR A 195 -13.86 9.38 1.64
C TYR A 195 -13.26 8.82 2.94
N CYS A 196 -14.07 8.77 4.01
CA CYS A 196 -13.62 8.22 5.29
C CYS A 196 -13.23 6.75 5.15
N ASP A 197 -14.05 5.97 4.43
CA ASP A 197 -13.82 4.56 4.17
C ASP A 197 -12.52 4.37 3.34
N GLN A 198 -12.31 5.19 2.32
CA GLN A 198 -11.10 5.15 1.49
C GLN A 198 -9.83 5.54 2.28
N SER A 199 -9.91 6.59 3.10
CA SER A 199 -8.79 7.03 3.95
C SER A 199 -8.39 5.94 4.95
N LYS A 200 -9.38 5.34 5.62
CA LYS A 200 -9.17 4.21 6.53
C LYS A 200 -8.53 3.04 5.81
N GLN A 201 -9.05 2.67 4.65
CA GLN A 201 -8.50 1.59 3.85
C GLN A 201 -7.01 1.81 3.54
N ILE A 202 -6.65 2.98 2.99
CA ILE A 202 -5.28 3.29 2.57
C ILE A 202 -4.33 3.27 3.77
N ILE A 203 -4.71 3.93 4.86
CA ILE A 203 -3.86 4.05 6.05
C ILE A 203 -3.68 2.71 6.75
N TYR A 204 -4.77 1.97 7.04
CA TYR A 204 -4.65 0.67 7.69
C TYR A 204 -3.91 -0.36 6.84
N HIS A 205 -4.15 -0.39 5.52
CA HIS A 205 -3.43 -1.30 4.63
C HIS A 205 -1.92 -1.05 4.70
N ASP A 206 -1.49 0.23 4.64
CA ASP A 206 -0.07 0.55 4.71
C ASP A 206 0.54 0.20 6.07
N ILE A 207 -0.12 0.57 7.17
CA ILE A 207 0.41 0.34 8.52
C ILE A 207 0.46 -1.13 8.88
N PHE A 208 -0.55 -1.92 8.53
CA PHE A 208 -0.49 -3.37 8.74
C PHE A 208 0.66 -3.99 7.94
N ARG A 209 0.88 -3.55 6.70
CA ARG A 209 2.05 -3.97 5.92
C ARG A 209 3.36 -3.55 6.56
N GLN A 210 3.48 -2.32 7.08
CA GLN A 210 4.69 -1.87 7.79
C GLN A 210 4.96 -2.74 9.02
N LEU A 211 3.94 -3.00 9.84
CA LEU A 211 4.07 -3.81 11.05
C LEU A 211 4.51 -5.24 10.70
N ILE A 212 3.87 -5.87 9.71
CA ILE A 212 4.28 -7.21 9.22
C ILE A 212 5.76 -7.20 8.84
N VAL A 213 6.17 -6.26 7.98
CA VAL A 213 7.55 -6.22 7.47
C VAL A 213 8.57 -5.94 8.57
N TYR A 214 8.36 -4.92 9.40
CA TYR A 214 9.39 -4.45 10.33
C TYR A 214 9.38 -5.17 11.68
N ASP A 215 8.24 -5.67 12.13
CA ASP A 215 8.10 -6.30 13.45
C ASP A 215 8.06 -7.85 13.39
N PHE A 216 7.91 -8.47 12.21
CA PHE A 216 7.78 -9.94 12.11
C PHE A 216 8.72 -10.64 11.13
N ILE A 217 8.97 -10.05 9.95
CA ILE A 217 9.75 -10.72 8.88
C ILE A 217 11.01 -9.95 8.46
N GLY A 218 11.31 -8.84 9.13
CA GLY A 218 12.44 -7.96 8.80
C GLY A 218 13.79 -8.58 9.17
N ASP A 219 14.85 -8.09 8.53
CA ASP A 219 16.24 -8.56 8.69
C ASP A 219 16.76 -8.52 10.14
N ARG A 220 16.15 -7.67 10.97
CA ARG A 220 16.51 -7.47 12.38
C ARG A 220 16.07 -8.60 13.30
N ILE A 221 15.16 -9.45 12.83
CA ILE A 221 14.60 -10.54 13.61
C ILE A 221 15.39 -11.80 13.27
N PRO A 222 15.87 -12.58 14.25
CA PRO A 222 16.53 -13.86 14.02
C PRO A 222 15.77 -14.77 13.05
N GLU A 223 16.49 -15.49 12.18
CA GLU A 223 15.88 -16.27 11.09
C GLU A 223 14.87 -17.32 11.57
N ASN A 224 15.20 -18.03 12.65
CA ASN A 224 14.32 -18.99 13.31
C ASN A 224 13.01 -18.34 13.80
N GLU A 225 13.11 -17.15 14.38
CA GLU A 225 11.96 -16.37 14.84
C GLU A 225 11.13 -15.83 13.66
N ARG A 226 11.76 -15.40 12.56
CA ARG A 226 11.05 -14.95 11.35
C ARG A 226 10.13 -16.02 10.78
N GLU A 227 10.56 -17.29 10.79
CA GLU A 227 9.75 -18.41 10.32
C GLU A 227 8.54 -18.67 11.22
N SER A 228 8.73 -18.65 12.55
CA SER A 228 7.61 -18.79 13.51
C SER A 228 6.62 -17.64 13.36
N ASN A 229 7.13 -16.40 13.36
CA ASN A 229 6.34 -15.19 13.20
C ASN A 229 5.53 -15.19 11.90
N TYR A 230 6.15 -15.59 10.78
CA TYR A 230 5.46 -15.70 9.50
C TYR A 230 4.28 -16.67 9.60
N LYS A 231 4.46 -17.86 10.19
CA LYS A 231 3.37 -18.84 10.36
C LYS A 231 2.22 -18.27 11.20
N GLU A 232 2.54 -17.65 12.34
CA GLU A 232 1.52 -17.10 13.23
C GLU A 232 0.73 -15.94 12.59
N VAL A 233 1.39 -15.03 11.88
CA VAL A 233 0.72 -13.95 11.15
C VAL A 233 -0.09 -14.50 9.97
N SER A 234 0.44 -15.51 9.28
CA SER A 234 -0.24 -16.19 8.17
C SER A 234 -1.52 -16.88 8.63
N GLU A 235 -1.48 -17.55 9.78
CA GLU A 235 -2.63 -18.18 10.44
C GLU A 235 -3.65 -17.15 10.92
N LEU A 236 -3.19 -16.04 11.52
CA LEU A 236 -4.04 -14.91 11.92
C LEU A 236 -4.86 -14.39 10.73
N LEU A 237 -4.21 -14.09 9.60
CA LEU A 237 -4.89 -13.59 8.41
C LEU A 237 -5.84 -14.64 7.81
N ASN A 238 -5.41 -15.91 7.71
CA ASN A 238 -6.25 -17.00 7.22
C ASN A 238 -7.51 -17.20 8.08
N SER A 239 -7.36 -17.13 9.40
CA SER A 239 -8.47 -17.23 10.34
C SER A 239 -9.52 -16.16 10.09
N PHE A 240 -9.10 -14.91 9.84
CA PHE A 240 -10.02 -13.82 9.53
C PHE A 240 -10.66 -13.95 8.14
N ILE A 241 -9.91 -14.43 7.14
CA ILE A 241 -10.45 -14.76 5.81
C ILE A 241 -11.59 -15.79 5.94
N ASN A 242 -11.34 -16.88 6.68
CA ASN A 242 -12.34 -17.91 6.94
C ASN A 242 -13.55 -17.38 7.72
N TYR A 243 -13.32 -16.43 8.64
CA TYR A 243 -14.41 -15.77 9.37
C TYR A 243 -15.32 -14.96 8.43
N LEU A 244 -14.75 -14.18 7.51
CA LEU A 244 -15.52 -13.42 6.53
C LEU A 244 -16.33 -14.33 5.60
N GLU A 245 -15.75 -15.46 5.18
CA GLU A 245 -16.43 -16.44 4.31
C GLU A 245 -17.62 -17.10 5.00
N LYS A 246 -17.51 -17.38 6.30
CA LYS A 246 -18.60 -17.95 7.10
C LYS A 246 -19.68 -16.94 7.49
N ASN A 247 -19.38 -15.64 7.38
CA ASN A 247 -20.27 -14.55 7.77
C ASN A 247 -20.51 -13.57 6.62
N PRO A 248 -21.07 -14.02 5.48
CA PRO A 248 -21.34 -13.13 4.36
C PRO A 248 -22.35 -12.03 4.74
N GLU A 249 -22.23 -10.86 4.11
CA GLU A 249 -23.20 -9.77 4.27
C GLU A 249 -24.60 -10.28 3.92
N LYS A 250 -25.52 -10.24 4.89
CA LYS A 250 -26.90 -10.69 4.71
C LYS A 250 -27.58 -9.79 3.71
N THR A 251 -28.34 -10.38 2.79
CA THR A 251 -29.09 -9.57 1.83
C THR A 251 -30.22 -8.81 2.53
N LEU A 252 -30.35 -7.54 2.19
CA LEU A 252 -31.46 -6.72 2.68
C LEU A 252 -32.79 -7.29 2.20
N LYS A 253 -33.77 -7.33 3.10
CA LYS A 253 -35.14 -7.73 2.77
C LYS A 253 -35.90 -6.66 1.98
N MET A 254 -35.46 -5.40 2.04
CA MET A 254 -36.09 -4.27 1.33
C MET A 254 -35.31 -3.94 0.06
N LYS A 255 -36.04 -3.78 -1.04
CA LYS A 255 -35.46 -3.38 -2.33
C LYS A 255 -35.06 -1.90 -2.29
N ARG A 256 -33.88 -1.58 -2.80
CA ARG A 256 -33.35 -0.21 -2.84
C ARG A 256 -33.99 0.63 -3.96
N ASN A 257 -34.01 1.95 -3.79
CA ASN A 257 -34.49 2.92 -4.78
C ASN A 257 -33.66 2.91 -6.08
N GLY A 258 -34.24 3.39 -7.18
CA GLY A 258 -33.63 3.36 -8.52
C GLY A 258 -32.24 3.99 -8.61
N PHE A 259 -32.08 5.24 -8.15
CA PHE A 259 -30.78 5.93 -8.24
C PHE A 259 -29.69 5.31 -7.33
N LYS A 260 -30.09 4.53 -6.32
CA LYS A 260 -29.17 3.99 -5.31
C LYS A 260 -28.19 2.98 -5.90
N ILE A 261 -28.58 2.24 -6.95
CA ILE A 261 -27.68 1.31 -7.66
C ILE A 261 -26.46 2.03 -8.25
N TYR A 262 -26.63 3.26 -8.75
CA TYR A 262 -25.53 4.04 -9.32
C TYR A 262 -24.58 4.55 -8.24
N ILE A 263 -25.10 5.02 -7.09
CA ILE A 263 -24.29 5.42 -5.92
C ILE A 263 -23.50 4.23 -5.38
N ASP A 264 -24.17 3.09 -5.24
CA ASP A 264 -23.54 1.88 -4.71
C ASP A 264 -22.45 1.37 -5.67
N PHE A 265 -22.70 1.45 -6.98
CA PHE A 265 -21.70 1.08 -7.99
C PHE A 265 -20.52 2.06 -8.01
N PHE A 266 -20.78 3.36 -7.95
CA PHE A 266 -19.73 4.38 -7.85
C PHE A 266 -18.83 4.13 -6.63
N SER A 267 -19.44 3.94 -5.46
CA SER A 267 -18.72 3.65 -4.21
C SER A 267 -17.92 2.34 -4.32
N PHE A 268 -18.50 1.30 -4.92
CA PHE A 268 -17.85 0.01 -5.14
C PHE A 268 -16.59 0.12 -6.02
N ILE A 269 -16.62 0.94 -7.07
CA ILE A 269 -15.44 1.17 -7.93
C ILE A 269 -14.37 1.96 -7.17
N VAL A 270 -14.73 3.09 -6.55
CA VAL A 270 -13.79 3.98 -5.86
C VAL A 270 -13.10 3.28 -4.68
N LEU A 271 -13.84 2.51 -3.89
CA LEU A 271 -13.27 1.78 -2.75
C LEU A 271 -12.37 0.62 -3.16
N ARG A 272 -12.48 0.08 -4.39
CA ARG A 272 -11.68 -1.07 -4.81
C ARG A 272 -10.46 -0.67 -5.64
N GLU A 273 -10.44 0.51 -6.25
CA GLU A 273 -9.35 0.97 -7.14
C GLU A 273 -7.96 0.73 -6.55
N LYS A 274 -7.67 1.27 -5.35
CA LYS A 274 -6.33 1.18 -4.74
C LYS A 274 -5.96 -0.25 -4.35
N LEU A 275 -6.93 -1.07 -3.95
CA LEU A 275 -6.70 -2.49 -3.62
C LEU A 275 -6.41 -3.33 -4.87
N LEU A 276 -7.06 -3.01 -5.99
CA LEU A 276 -6.79 -3.66 -7.28
C LEU A 276 -5.44 -3.20 -7.87
N LYS A 277 -5.08 -1.92 -7.76
CA LYS A 277 -3.71 -1.45 -8.07
C LYS A 277 -2.67 -2.16 -7.21
N THR A 278 -2.95 -2.34 -5.92
CA THR A 278 -2.07 -3.12 -5.01
C THR A 278 -1.92 -4.56 -5.47
N LYS A 279 -3.00 -5.19 -5.97
CA LYS A 279 -2.92 -6.54 -6.57
C LYS A 279 -1.95 -6.57 -7.76
N LYS A 280 -1.99 -5.57 -8.66
CA LYS A 280 -1.03 -5.46 -9.77
C LYS A 280 0.42 -5.28 -9.30
N ILE A 281 0.64 -4.51 -8.23
CA ILE A 281 1.98 -4.39 -7.60
C ILE A 281 2.44 -5.75 -7.08
N LEU A 282 1.56 -6.53 -6.44
CA LEU A 282 1.88 -7.87 -5.95
C LEU A 282 2.16 -8.85 -7.10
N GLU A 283 1.49 -8.72 -8.25
CA GLU A 283 1.79 -9.51 -9.46
C GLU A 283 3.19 -9.19 -10.00
N ILE A 284 3.62 -7.92 -9.99
CA ILE A 284 5.00 -7.54 -10.33
C ILE A 284 5.98 -8.23 -9.37
N GLN A 285 5.74 -8.15 -8.06
CA GLN A 285 6.61 -8.77 -7.05
C GLN A 285 6.69 -10.29 -7.23
N GLU A 286 5.55 -10.94 -7.48
CA GLU A 286 5.47 -12.38 -7.72
C GLU A 286 6.33 -12.78 -8.94
N SER A 287 6.26 -12.00 -10.02
CA SER A 287 7.02 -12.28 -11.24
C SER A 287 8.54 -12.26 -11.03
N ILE A 288 9.02 -11.52 -10.02
CA ILE A 288 10.46 -11.38 -9.72
C ILE A 288 10.88 -12.16 -8.47
N LYS A 289 9.98 -12.86 -7.77
CA LYS A 289 10.29 -13.40 -6.43
C LYS A 289 11.44 -14.41 -6.40
N ASP A 290 11.62 -15.15 -7.50
CA ASP A 290 12.58 -16.25 -7.61
C ASP A 290 13.89 -15.83 -8.32
N ASP A 291 13.99 -14.62 -8.89
CA ASP A 291 15.23 -14.26 -9.59
C ASP A 291 16.38 -14.12 -8.58
N LYS A 292 17.53 -14.72 -8.92
CA LYS A 292 18.76 -14.51 -8.17
C LYS A 292 19.50 -13.32 -8.79
N TYR A 293 19.57 -12.19 -8.09
CA TYR A 293 20.56 -11.17 -8.45
C TYR A 293 21.94 -11.75 -8.07
N LYS A 294 23.03 -11.24 -8.66
CA LYS A 294 24.39 -11.69 -8.30
C LYS A 294 24.53 -11.71 -6.79
N GLU A 295 25.27 -12.67 -6.24
CA GLU A 295 25.55 -12.71 -4.80
C GLU A 295 26.14 -11.35 -4.37
N ILE A 296 25.33 -10.61 -3.62
CA ILE A 296 25.67 -9.33 -3.01
C ILE A 296 25.93 -9.68 -1.56
N GLU A 297 27.20 -9.74 -1.15
CA GLU A 297 27.54 -9.88 0.26
C GLU A 297 26.94 -8.70 1.05
N GLU A 298 26.42 -8.99 2.24
CA GLU A 298 25.88 -7.96 3.13
C GLU A 298 26.95 -6.91 3.44
N LEU A 299 26.58 -5.63 3.33
CA LEU A 299 27.48 -4.55 3.74
C LEU A 299 27.58 -4.50 5.26
N ASP A 300 28.80 -4.37 5.76
CA ASP A 300 29.00 -4.19 7.20
C ASP A 300 28.34 -2.90 7.71
N LYS A 301 27.76 -2.97 8.91
CA LYS A 301 27.00 -1.85 9.52
C LYS A 301 27.85 -0.59 9.68
N ALA A 302 29.15 -0.71 9.91
CA ALA A 302 30.05 0.44 10.06
C ALA A 302 30.17 1.21 8.74
N THR A 303 30.40 0.51 7.63
CA THR A 303 30.45 1.10 6.28
C THR A 303 29.15 1.80 5.94
N LEU A 304 28.00 1.20 6.24
CA LEU A 304 26.70 1.84 6.04
C LEU A 304 26.55 3.12 6.86
N PHE A 305 26.86 3.04 8.16
CA PHE A 305 26.76 4.16 9.08
C PHE A 305 27.64 5.34 8.66
N PHE A 306 28.94 5.11 8.42
CA PHE A 306 29.87 6.18 8.09
C PHE A 306 29.62 6.77 6.69
N ASN A 307 29.10 5.99 5.74
CA ASN A 307 28.75 6.52 4.42
C ASN A 307 27.67 7.60 4.48
N PHE A 308 26.73 7.52 5.44
CA PHE A 308 25.71 8.57 5.61
C PHE A 308 26.28 9.94 5.93
N PHE A 309 27.44 10.03 6.60
CA PHE A 309 28.12 11.31 6.85
C PHE A 309 28.87 11.84 5.63
N LEU A 310 29.33 10.94 4.73
CA LEU A 310 30.12 11.32 3.56
C LEU A 310 29.27 11.84 2.40
N GLU A 311 28.00 11.45 2.31
CA GLU A 311 27.12 11.83 1.20
C GLU A 311 26.38 13.17 1.44
N ASP A 312 26.44 13.73 2.65
CA ASP A 312 25.78 15.00 2.99
C ASP A 312 26.65 15.83 3.95
N GLU A 313 27.40 16.80 3.38
CA GLU A 313 28.29 17.70 4.12
C GLU A 313 27.56 18.61 5.12
N ASN A 314 26.24 18.79 4.97
CA ASN A 314 25.43 19.60 5.86
C ASN A 314 24.83 18.81 7.04
N ARG A 315 25.07 17.49 7.08
CA ARG A 315 24.51 16.60 8.10
C ARG A 315 25.06 16.92 9.48
N LYS A 316 24.17 17.20 10.42
CA LYS A 316 24.52 17.48 11.82
C LYS A 316 24.50 16.24 12.71
N SER A 317 23.53 15.35 12.50
CA SER A 317 23.37 14.11 13.27
C SER A 317 22.82 12.97 12.41
N ILE A 318 22.93 11.74 12.93
CA ILE A 318 22.35 10.52 12.34
C ILE A 318 21.47 9.84 13.38
N ASN A 319 20.27 9.44 12.96
CA ASN A 319 19.42 8.52 13.71
C ASN A 319 20.07 7.13 13.75
N CYS A 320 20.40 6.69 14.95
CA CYS A 320 21.15 5.47 15.22
C CYS A 320 20.27 4.28 15.60
N VAL A 321 18.94 4.34 15.44
CA VAL A 321 18.04 3.22 15.75
C VAL A 321 18.50 1.92 15.08
N ASN A 322 19.05 1.98 13.87
CA ASN A 322 19.53 0.80 13.15
C ASN A 322 20.97 0.39 13.47
N PHE A 323 21.68 1.20 14.26
CA PHE A 323 23.11 1.13 14.52
C PHE A 323 23.42 1.13 16.03
N ILE A 324 22.42 0.90 16.88
CA ILE A 324 22.62 0.90 18.34
C ILE A 324 23.63 -0.16 18.81
N ASP A 325 23.76 -1.24 18.03
CA ASP A 325 24.66 -2.37 18.28
C ASP A 325 26.06 -2.14 17.69
N LEU A 326 26.32 -0.98 17.09
CA LEU A 326 27.59 -0.69 16.43
C LEU A 326 28.64 -0.25 17.47
N GLU A 327 29.60 -1.12 17.72
CA GLU A 327 30.61 -0.99 18.79
C GLU A 327 31.38 0.33 18.75
N GLU A 328 31.68 0.86 17.56
CA GLU A 328 32.45 2.09 17.36
C GLU A 328 31.72 3.35 17.83
N ILE A 329 30.39 3.32 17.88
CA ILE A 329 29.57 4.49 18.22
C ILE A 329 28.66 4.27 19.40
N LYS A 330 28.54 3.03 19.90
CA LYS A 330 27.53 2.68 20.90
C LYS A 330 27.56 3.62 22.10
N ASP A 331 28.73 4.03 22.59
CA ASP A 331 28.88 4.91 23.76
C ASP A 331 28.65 6.40 23.45
N LYS A 332 28.55 6.75 22.16
CA LYS A 332 28.32 8.12 21.67
C LYS A 332 26.85 8.42 21.41
N ILE A 333 26.00 7.38 21.36
CA ILE A 333 24.57 7.53 21.07
C ILE A 333 23.88 8.23 22.24
N ASN A 334 23.20 9.33 21.93
CA ASN A 334 22.38 10.05 22.89
C ASN A 334 21.16 9.19 23.29
N PRO A 335 20.97 8.84 24.57
CA PRO A 335 19.90 7.94 24.99
C PRO A 335 18.49 8.54 24.85
N ILE A 336 18.36 9.86 24.78
CA ILE A 336 17.08 10.58 24.67
C ILE A 336 16.58 10.58 23.23
N THR A 337 17.46 10.87 22.28
CA THR A 337 17.10 11.07 20.86
C THR A 337 17.44 9.86 19.99
N LEU A 338 18.31 8.96 20.47
CA LEU A 338 18.92 7.88 19.70
C LEU A 338 19.70 8.39 18.48
N GLU A 339 20.29 9.57 18.61
CA GLU A 339 21.13 10.18 17.57
C GLU A 339 22.59 10.27 17.99
N VAL A 340 23.47 10.34 17.00
CA VAL A 340 24.89 10.68 17.16
C VAL A 340 25.19 11.91 16.33
N SER A 341 25.88 12.88 16.92
CA SER A 341 26.35 14.09 16.23
C SER A 341 27.57 13.78 15.37
N ILE A 342 27.68 14.45 14.21
CA ILE A 342 28.86 14.35 13.34
C ILE A 342 30.14 14.74 14.09
N ASN A 343 30.05 15.70 15.02
CA ASN A 343 31.19 16.15 15.81
C ASN A 343 31.78 15.04 16.67
N ASP A 344 30.93 14.20 17.27
CA ASP A 344 31.35 13.09 18.13
C ASP A 344 31.98 11.94 17.32
N CYS A 345 31.69 11.89 16.02
CA CYS A 345 32.21 10.91 15.07
C CYS A 345 33.38 11.41 14.21
N LYS A 346 33.85 12.67 14.36
CA LYS A 346 34.89 13.26 13.49
C LYS A 346 36.12 12.38 13.31
N ASP A 347 36.66 11.83 14.41
CA ASP A 347 37.84 10.98 14.36
C ASP A 347 37.58 9.67 13.62
N LEU A 348 36.39 9.08 13.80
CA LEU A 348 35.98 7.85 13.14
C LEU A 348 35.78 8.08 11.64
N ILE A 349 35.10 9.18 11.28
CA ILE A 349 34.87 9.59 9.89
C ILE A 349 36.21 9.87 9.19
N THR A 350 37.15 10.55 9.85
CA THR A 350 38.47 10.87 9.28
C THR A 350 39.30 9.59 9.01
N LYS A 351 39.18 8.60 9.89
CA LYS A 351 39.79 7.27 9.70
C LYS A 351 39.08 6.46 8.62
N PHE A 352 37.76 6.62 8.47
CA PHE A 352 36.95 5.96 7.47
C PHE A 352 37.10 6.61 6.10
N LYS A 353 38.01 6.07 5.27
CA LYS A 353 38.17 6.51 3.87
C LYS A 353 37.54 5.50 2.91
N LEU A 354 36.44 5.91 2.28
CA LEU A 354 35.84 5.17 1.18
C LEU A 354 36.53 5.54 -0.14
N THR A 355 37.62 4.85 -0.50
CA THR A 355 38.33 5.11 -1.76
C THR A 355 37.44 4.82 -2.97
N GLN A 356 37.73 5.45 -4.11
CA GLN A 356 37.00 5.19 -5.36
C GLN A 356 36.99 3.69 -5.73
N GLY A 357 38.12 3.00 -5.54
CA GLY A 357 38.22 1.56 -5.76
C GLY A 357 37.32 0.74 -4.84
N LYS A 358 37.22 1.11 -3.55
CA LYS A 358 36.29 0.47 -2.60
C LYS A 358 34.83 0.77 -2.94
N LYS A 359 34.49 2.03 -3.24
CA LYS A 359 33.14 2.42 -3.66
C LYS A 359 32.70 1.63 -4.90
N SER A 360 33.62 1.47 -5.84
CA SER A 360 33.42 0.67 -7.04
C SER A 360 33.21 -0.81 -6.75
N GLU A 361 34.02 -1.39 -5.89
CA GLU A 361 33.91 -2.77 -5.46
C GLU A 361 32.56 -3.03 -4.79
N ILE A 362 32.13 -2.14 -3.90
CA ILE A 362 30.84 -2.22 -3.20
C ILE A 362 29.67 -2.15 -4.18
N ILE A 363 29.63 -1.12 -5.04
CA ILE A 363 28.46 -0.82 -5.89
C ILE A 363 28.38 -1.78 -7.09
N TYR A 364 29.51 -2.10 -7.73
CA TYR A 364 29.55 -2.82 -9.01
C TYR A 364 30.16 -4.24 -8.90
N GLY A 365 30.63 -4.64 -7.72
CA GLY A 365 31.32 -5.92 -7.51
C GLY A 365 32.72 -5.99 -8.12
N LYS A 366 33.32 -4.86 -8.50
CA LYS A 366 34.66 -4.79 -9.12
C LYS A 366 35.45 -3.58 -8.66
N LYS A 367 36.71 -3.75 -8.27
CA LYS A 367 37.63 -2.64 -7.90
C LYS A 367 37.91 -1.66 -9.03
N LYS A 368 37.93 -2.14 -10.28
CA LYS A 368 38.16 -1.33 -11.49
C LYS A 368 37.08 -1.61 -12.52
N ILE A 369 36.54 -0.54 -13.08
CA ILE A 369 35.41 -0.54 -14.00
C ILE A 369 35.64 0.57 -15.00
N ASN A 370 35.48 0.24 -16.27
CA ASN A 370 35.61 1.22 -17.34
C ASN A 370 34.52 2.29 -17.19
N LYS A 371 34.92 3.55 -17.40
CA LYS A 371 34.01 4.71 -17.34
C LYS A 371 33.27 4.82 -15.99
N PHE A 372 33.97 4.61 -14.88
CA PHE A 372 33.39 4.69 -13.54
C PHE A 372 32.60 5.99 -13.31
N ASN A 373 33.17 7.14 -13.68
CA ASN A 373 32.52 8.45 -13.49
C ASN A 373 31.19 8.53 -14.26
N GLU A 374 31.17 8.13 -15.53
CA GLU A 374 29.95 8.11 -16.37
C GLU A 374 28.87 7.19 -15.78
N LYS A 375 29.26 6.02 -15.26
CA LYS A 375 28.32 5.09 -14.60
C LYS A 375 27.77 5.65 -13.30
N GLN A 376 28.62 6.32 -12.52
CA GLN A 376 28.18 6.99 -11.31
C GLN A 376 27.20 8.14 -11.62
N GLU A 377 27.49 8.94 -12.65
CA GLU A 377 26.58 10.01 -13.11
C GLU A 377 25.22 9.46 -13.56
N ASN A 378 25.21 8.35 -14.30
CA ASN A 378 23.97 7.69 -14.69
C ASN A 378 23.16 7.20 -13.47
N LEU A 379 23.84 6.60 -12.48
CA LEU A 379 23.20 6.17 -11.25
C LEU A 379 22.59 7.34 -10.47
N GLU A 380 23.34 8.44 -10.33
CA GLU A 380 22.84 9.66 -9.69
C GLU A 380 21.68 10.28 -10.47
N HIS A 381 21.69 10.20 -11.81
CA HIS A 381 20.57 10.62 -12.63
C HIS A 381 19.31 9.79 -12.35
N ILE A 382 19.42 8.45 -12.28
CA ILE A 382 18.29 7.58 -11.91
C ILE A 382 17.72 7.99 -10.55
N ILE A 383 18.59 8.18 -9.55
CA ILE A 383 18.15 8.55 -8.20
C ILE A 383 17.49 9.94 -8.20
N LYS A 384 17.96 10.88 -9.02
CA LYS A 384 17.31 12.19 -9.19
C LYS A 384 15.94 12.09 -9.84
N VAL A 385 15.77 11.24 -10.86
CA VAL A 385 14.49 11.01 -11.54
C VAL A 385 13.47 10.34 -10.62
N TYR A 386 13.93 9.52 -9.66
CA TYR A 386 13.06 8.81 -8.72
C TYR A 386 13.36 9.22 -7.26
N PRO A 387 12.80 10.36 -6.78
CA PRO A 387 13.10 10.91 -5.45
C PRO A 387 12.78 10.00 -4.26
N PHE A 388 12.02 8.92 -4.46
CA PHE A 388 11.78 7.91 -3.43
C PHE A 388 13.00 7.00 -3.18
N LEU A 389 14.04 7.08 -4.01
CA LEU A 389 15.30 6.38 -3.83
C LEU A 389 16.25 7.24 -2.98
N SER A 390 16.78 6.65 -1.91
CA SER A 390 17.76 7.34 -1.06
C SER A 390 19.09 7.49 -1.80
N LYS A 391 19.53 8.74 -1.96
CA LYS A 391 20.86 9.09 -2.52
C LYS A 391 22.01 8.62 -1.64
N GLU A 392 21.78 8.51 -0.34
CA GLU A 392 22.83 8.26 0.66
C GLU A 392 23.08 6.77 0.90
N SER A 393 22.14 5.93 0.50
CA SER A 393 22.20 4.49 0.78
C SER A 393 23.02 3.75 -0.28
N LEU A 394 24.20 3.25 0.10
CA LEU A 394 24.99 2.33 -0.74
C LEU A 394 24.19 1.07 -1.11
N GLN A 395 23.31 0.61 -0.21
CA GLN A 395 22.41 -0.51 -0.41
C GLN A 395 21.46 -0.26 -1.59
N VAL A 396 20.87 0.93 -1.66
CA VAL A 396 20.01 1.34 -2.78
C VAL A 396 20.82 1.45 -4.08
N LYS A 397 22.02 2.05 -4.03
CA LYS A 397 22.92 2.14 -5.20
C LYS A 397 23.26 0.75 -5.75
N ARG A 398 23.61 -0.21 -4.89
CA ARG A 398 23.84 -1.62 -5.24
C ARG A 398 22.62 -2.26 -5.86
N ALA A 399 21.46 -2.14 -5.21
CA ALA A 399 20.20 -2.71 -5.68
C ALA A 399 19.79 -2.17 -7.06
N ILE A 400 20.03 -0.88 -7.34
CA ILE A 400 19.80 -0.32 -8.68
C ILE A 400 20.72 -1.00 -9.70
N VAL A 401 22.03 -1.05 -9.43
CA VAL A 401 22.99 -1.65 -10.37
C VAL A 401 22.70 -3.14 -10.61
N SER A 402 22.36 -3.90 -9.57
CA SER A 402 22.09 -5.33 -9.65
C SER A 402 20.75 -5.71 -10.26
N SER A 403 19.77 -4.80 -10.24
CA SER A 403 18.38 -5.13 -10.60
C SER A 403 17.84 -4.31 -11.77
N ILE A 404 18.51 -3.22 -12.16
CA ILE A 404 18.12 -2.40 -13.32
C ILE A 404 19.13 -2.55 -14.46
N GLU A 405 20.44 -2.51 -14.17
CA GLU A 405 21.43 -2.52 -15.25
C GLU A 405 21.66 -3.91 -15.86
N THR A 406 21.40 -4.97 -15.09
CA THR A 406 21.61 -6.35 -15.53
C THR A 406 20.33 -7.08 -15.95
N GLU A 407 19.15 -6.44 -15.81
CA GLU A 407 17.88 -7.08 -16.12
C GLU A 407 17.41 -6.78 -17.56
N ASN A 408 17.26 -7.86 -18.34
CA ASN A 408 16.84 -7.81 -19.74
C ASN A 408 15.37 -8.18 -19.97
N ARG A 409 14.61 -8.44 -18.89
CA ARG A 409 13.19 -8.75 -18.99
C ARG A 409 12.42 -7.53 -19.50
N THR A 410 11.54 -7.75 -20.46
CA THR A 410 10.63 -6.71 -20.93
C THR A 410 9.42 -6.59 -20.01
N ILE A 411 8.95 -5.37 -19.78
CA ILE A 411 7.66 -5.15 -19.12
C ILE A 411 6.56 -5.42 -20.15
N SER A 412 5.60 -6.29 -19.82
CA SER A 412 4.59 -6.79 -20.74
C SER A 412 3.80 -5.68 -21.45
N SER A 413 3.42 -4.63 -20.72
CA SER A 413 2.62 -3.51 -21.24
C SER A 413 3.36 -2.66 -22.27
N THR A 414 4.68 -2.49 -22.14
CA THR A 414 5.48 -1.63 -23.02
C THR A 414 6.36 -2.40 -24.01
N ARG A 415 6.58 -3.70 -23.75
CA ARG A 415 7.55 -4.58 -24.43
C ARG A 415 8.98 -4.01 -24.44
N LYS A 416 9.30 -3.09 -23.53
CA LYS A 416 10.62 -2.47 -23.34
C LYS A 416 11.25 -2.99 -22.05
N THR A 417 12.58 -3.00 -22.00
CA THR A 417 13.31 -3.28 -20.74
C THR A 417 13.25 -2.07 -19.81
N LEU A 418 13.45 -2.29 -18.51
CA LEU A 418 13.50 -1.19 -17.54
C LEU A 418 14.58 -0.16 -17.86
N LYS A 419 15.76 -0.62 -18.29
CA LYS A 419 16.85 0.27 -18.70
C LYS A 419 16.42 1.22 -19.82
N THR A 420 15.70 0.71 -20.83
CA THR A 420 15.18 1.54 -21.92
C THR A 420 14.08 2.49 -21.43
N LEU A 421 13.19 2.04 -20.55
CA LEU A 421 12.09 2.85 -20.02
C LEU A 421 12.55 4.00 -19.13
N ILE A 422 13.64 3.83 -18.40
CA ILE A 422 14.21 4.90 -17.57
C ILE A 422 14.71 6.07 -18.41
N ALA A 423 15.19 5.79 -19.63
CA ALA A 423 15.64 6.81 -20.58
C ALA A 423 14.48 7.41 -21.41
N ASP A 424 13.27 6.85 -21.31
CA ASP A 424 12.10 7.26 -22.07
C ASP A 424 11.37 8.38 -21.32
N GLU A 425 11.50 9.63 -21.77
CA GLU A 425 10.94 10.79 -21.07
C GLU A 425 9.41 10.76 -20.94
N GLU A 426 8.71 10.08 -21.85
CA GLU A 426 7.25 9.97 -21.83
C GLU A 426 6.80 8.89 -20.83
N LEU A 427 7.50 7.75 -20.80
CA LEU A 427 7.05 6.57 -20.06
C LEU A 427 7.70 6.38 -18.68
N ARG A 428 8.85 7.02 -18.41
CA ARG A 428 9.60 6.85 -17.15
C ARG A 428 8.80 7.22 -15.90
N GLU A 429 7.83 8.12 -16.05
CA GLU A 429 6.98 8.60 -14.95
C GLU A 429 5.67 7.81 -14.81
N SER A 430 5.44 6.80 -15.66
CA SER A 430 4.28 5.92 -15.53
C SER A 430 4.30 5.15 -14.20
N GLU A 431 3.11 4.91 -13.64
CA GLU A 431 2.98 4.17 -12.38
C GLU A 431 3.54 2.75 -12.54
N THR A 432 3.31 2.09 -13.69
CA THR A 432 3.90 0.78 -13.98
C THR A 432 5.43 0.78 -13.89
N VAL A 433 6.10 1.76 -14.51
CA VAL A 433 7.58 1.83 -14.49
C VAL A 433 8.07 2.09 -13.07
N ILE A 434 7.47 3.06 -12.38
CA ILE A 434 7.80 3.40 -10.99
C ILE A 434 7.66 2.17 -10.08
N GLN A 435 6.55 1.42 -10.17
CA GLN A 435 6.35 0.24 -9.32
C GLN A 435 7.31 -0.89 -9.68
N ASN A 436 7.62 -1.11 -10.97
CA ASN A 436 8.62 -2.10 -11.37
C ASN A 436 10.01 -1.79 -10.81
N ILE A 437 10.42 -0.51 -10.79
CA ILE A 437 11.66 -0.05 -10.18
C ILE A 437 11.63 -0.27 -8.67
N ARG A 438 10.57 0.19 -8.00
CA ARG A 438 10.39 0.04 -6.54
C ARG A 438 10.48 -1.41 -6.09
N MET A 439 9.76 -2.32 -6.75
CA MET A 439 9.68 -3.71 -6.32
C MET A 439 11.02 -4.44 -6.51
N ARG A 440 11.76 -4.15 -7.59
CA ARG A 440 13.10 -4.70 -7.81
C ARG A 440 14.13 -4.19 -6.82
N ILE A 441 14.11 -2.90 -6.54
CA ILE A 441 14.99 -2.32 -5.51
C ILE A 441 14.63 -2.88 -4.14
N THR A 442 13.35 -3.00 -3.82
CA THR A 442 12.89 -3.62 -2.56
C THR A 442 13.43 -5.04 -2.43
N LYS A 443 13.32 -5.86 -3.48
CA LYS A 443 13.87 -7.21 -3.49
C LYS A 443 15.40 -7.22 -3.34
N GLY A 444 16.10 -6.35 -4.05
CA GLY A 444 17.56 -6.19 -3.92
C GLY A 444 17.97 -5.84 -2.49
N LEU A 445 17.21 -4.98 -1.81
CA LEU A 445 17.43 -4.64 -0.40
C LEU A 445 17.21 -5.82 0.54
N TYR A 446 16.23 -6.70 0.29
CA TYR A 446 16.07 -7.92 1.08
C TYR A 446 17.26 -8.87 0.91
N GLN A 447 17.74 -9.04 -0.32
CA GLN A 447 18.91 -9.89 -0.61
C GLN A 447 20.18 -9.35 0.03
N GLU A 448 20.40 -8.04 -0.10
CA GLU A 448 21.59 -7.37 0.42
C GLU A 448 21.65 -7.34 1.94
N LYS A 449 20.51 -7.56 2.62
CA LYS A 449 20.41 -7.72 4.08
C LYS A 449 20.35 -9.18 4.54
N GLY A 450 20.72 -10.12 3.67
CA GLY A 450 20.69 -11.55 4.00
C GLY A 450 19.30 -12.11 4.34
N ASN A 451 18.22 -11.52 3.81
CA ASN A 451 16.84 -11.95 4.07
C ASN A 451 16.00 -12.11 2.78
N PRO A 452 16.45 -12.88 1.77
CA PRO A 452 15.70 -13.07 0.54
C PRO A 452 14.31 -13.69 0.76
N GLU A 453 14.17 -14.64 1.69
CA GLU A 453 12.91 -15.29 2.04
C GLU A 453 11.89 -14.28 2.62
N GLY A 454 12.37 -13.25 3.32
CA GLY A 454 11.55 -12.15 3.80
C GLY A 454 10.79 -11.45 2.69
N PHE A 455 11.38 -11.31 1.50
CA PHE A 455 10.68 -10.76 0.34
C PHE A 455 9.50 -11.65 -0.08
N GLN A 456 9.72 -12.96 -0.20
CA GLN A 456 8.69 -13.92 -0.60
C GLN A 456 7.55 -13.98 0.40
N ARG A 457 7.88 -14.13 1.70
CA ARG A 457 6.91 -14.13 2.80
C ARG A 457 6.09 -12.84 2.84
N SER A 458 6.72 -11.68 2.58
CA SER A 458 6.01 -10.40 2.55
C SER A 458 4.93 -10.35 1.47
N ILE A 459 5.18 -10.95 0.28
CA ILE A 459 4.22 -10.99 -0.82
C ILE A 459 3.00 -11.81 -0.41
N GLU A 460 3.20 -12.99 0.16
CA GLU A 460 2.12 -13.88 0.57
C GLU A 460 1.24 -13.26 1.65
N LEU A 461 1.84 -12.66 2.69
CA LEU A 461 1.10 -11.99 3.75
C LEU A 461 0.36 -10.75 3.22
N CYS A 462 0.98 -9.97 2.32
CA CYS A 462 0.32 -8.82 1.70
C CYS A 462 -0.85 -9.23 0.79
N LYS A 463 -0.76 -10.37 0.08
CA LYS A 463 -1.87 -10.91 -0.71
C LYS A 463 -3.09 -11.21 0.17
N LYS A 464 -2.88 -11.87 1.31
CA LYS A 464 -3.95 -12.18 2.27
C LYS A 464 -4.56 -10.93 2.88
N LEU A 465 -3.73 -9.96 3.27
CA LEU A 465 -4.19 -8.67 3.76
C LEU A 465 -5.06 -7.96 2.70
N ASN A 466 -4.59 -7.89 1.46
CA ASN A 466 -5.31 -7.26 0.36
C ASN A 466 -6.64 -7.98 0.07
N GLU A 467 -6.67 -9.32 0.16
CA GLU A 467 -7.89 -10.13 0.01
C GLU A 467 -8.94 -9.78 1.08
N ILE A 468 -8.55 -9.70 2.35
CA ILE A 468 -9.44 -9.31 3.46
C ILE A 468 -10.05 -7.94 3.17
N LEU A 469 -9.21 -6.95 2.81
CA LEU A 469 -9.71 -5.61 2.53
C LEU A 469 -10.58 -5.57 1.28
N ILE A 470 -10.27 -6.32 0.22
CA ILE A 470 -11.14 -6.42 -0.96
C ILE A 470 -12.51 -6.97 -0.55
N LYS A 471 -12.54 -8.02 0.28
CA LYS A 471 -13.80 -8.62 0.77
C LYS A 471 -14.61 -7.60 1.58
N ILE A 472 -14.00 -6.94 2.56
CA ILE A 472 -14.65 -5.92 3.40
C ILE A 472 -15.20 -4.78 2.53
N TYR A 473 -14.36 -4.17 1.69
CA TYR A 473 -14.74 -2.99 0.91
C TYR A 473 -15.57 -3.30 -0.34
N SER A 474 -15.84 -4.59 -0.61
CA SER A 474 -16.85 -5.01 -1.59
C SER A 474 -18.27 -5.06 -1.01
N TYR A 475 -18.44 -5.02 0.33
CA TYR A 475 -19.77 -4.92 0.92
C TYR A 475 -20.43 -3.60 0.57
N LYS A 476 -21.68 -3.67 0.11
CA LYS A 476 -22.41 -2.48 -0.31
C LYS A 476 -22.83 -1.65 0.89
N GLU A 477 -23.33 -2.32 1.92
CA GLU A 477 -23.76 -1.63 3.13
C GLU A 477 -22.58 -1.19 3.97
N ARG A 478 -22.58 0.10 4.28
CA ARG A 478 -21.51 0.71 5.06
C ARG A 478 -21.41 0.12 6.45
N GLU A 479 -22.54 -0.21 7.08
CA GLU A 479 -22.56 -0.81 8.42
C GLU A 479 -21.75 -2.11 8.46
N TYR A 480 -21.80 -2.91 7.40
CA TYR A 480 -20.99 -4.13 7.29
C TYR A 480 -19.50 -3.81 7.07
N ARG A 481 -19.19 -2.83 6.20
CA ARG A 481 -17.80 -2.38 6.04
C ARG A 481 -17.20 -1.91 7.34
N GLU A 482 -17.91 -1.07 8.09
CA GLU A 482 -17.49 -0.58 9.39
C GLU A 482 -17.32 -1.69 10.40
N LYS A 483 -18.34 -2.53 10.56
CA LYS A 483 -18.31 -3.64 11.49
C LYS A 483 -17.09 -4.53 11.23
N TYR A 484 -16.94 -5.03 10.00
CA TYR A 484 -15.88 -5.97 9.69
C TYR A 484 -14.49 -5.33 9.65
N MET A 485 -14.38 -4.04 9.28
CA MET A 485 -13.13 -3.32 9.38
C MET A 485 -12.72 -3.14 10.85
N SER A 486 -13.64 -2.74 11.73
CA SER A 486 -13.38 -2.63 13.17
C SER A 486 -13.00 -3.98 13.79
N GLU A 487 -13.76 -5.05 13.49
CA GLU A 487 -13.42 -6.41 13.93
C GLU A 487 -12.04 -6.84 13.42
N PHE A 488 -11.69 -6.53 12.17
CA PHE A 488 -10.36 -6.85 11.62
C PHE A 488 -9.25 -6.07 12.33
N ILE A 489 -9.45 -4.78 12.58
CA ILE A 489 -8.46 -3.93 13.28
C ILE A 489 -8.19 -4.49 14.68
N ASP A 490 -9.24 -4.78 15.44
CA ASP A 490 -9.12 -5.36 16.77
C ASP A 490 -8.42 -6.72 16.71
N TYR A 491 -8.89 -7.60 15.84
CA TYR A 491 -8.34 -8.95 15.69
C TYR A 491 -6.87 -8.93 15.29
N PHE A 492 -6.49 -8.04 14.35
CA PHE A 492 -5.12 -7.91 13.88
C PHE A 492 -4.20 -7.41 14.99
N PHE A 493 -4.54 -6.31 15.66
CA PHE A 493 -3.71 -5.75 16.73
C PHE A 493 -3.58 -6.67 17.95
N GLU A 494 -4.65 -7.33 18.37
CA GLU A 494 -4.58 -8.34 19.44
C GLU A 494 -3.72 -9.54 19.02
N GLY A 495 -3.79 -9.93 17.74
CA GLY A 495 -2.88 -10.91 17.15
C GLY A 495 -1.42 -10.49 17.29
N LEU A 496 -1.07 -9.25 16.91
CA LEU A 496 0.31 -8.76 17.01
C LEU A 496 0.82 -8.76 18.46
N LYS A 497 0.00 -8.27 19.39
CA LYS A 497 0.32 -8.26 20.82
C LYS A 497 0.58 -9.66 21.36
N ARG A 498 -0.23 -10.64 20.96
CA ARG A 498 -0.06 -12.03 21.37
C ARG A 498 1.26 -12.62 20.88
N ILE A 499 1.60 -12.42 19.61
CA ILE A 499 2.83 -12.97 19.01
C ILE A 499 4.08 -12.36 19.69
N ASN A 500 4.04 -11.08 20.04
CA ASN A 500 5.17 -10.34 20.63
C ASN A 500 4.96 -9.95 22.10
N LYS A 501 4.22 -10.75 22.89
CA LYS A 501 3.71 -10.41 24.23
C LYS A 501 4.77 -9.90 25.21
N ASP A 502 5.96 -10.48 25.17
CA ASP A 502 7.04 -10.18 26.11
C ASP A 502 8.20 -9.39 25.47
N ARG A 503 8.00 -8.89 24.25
CA ARG A 503 9.03 -8.16 23.53
C ARG A 503 9.18 -6.74 24.03
N ILE A 504 10.42 -6.30 24.11
CA ILE A 504 10.80 -4.94 24.45
C ILE A 504 11.04 -4.14 23.17
N VAL A 505 10.58 -2.90 23.17
CA VAL A 505 10.72 -1.94 22.07
C VAL A 505 11.62 -0.80 22.53
N LEU A 506 12.62 -0.51 21.71
CA LEU A 506 13.44 0.70 21.84
C LEU A 506 12.66 1.91 21.35
N ILE A 507 12.66 2.98 22.14
CA ILE A 507 11.95 4.21 21.83
C ILE A 507 12.80 5.43 22.17
N THR A 508 12.47 6.57 21.57
CA THR A 508 12.99 7.88 22.02
C THR A 508 12.16 8.42 23.18
N LEU A 509 12.68 9.42 23.91
CA LEU A 509 11.88 10.12 24.93
C LEU A 509 10.61 10.75 24.31
N LYS A 510 10.72 11.26 23.08
CA LYS A 510 9.59 11.81 22.33
C LYS A 510 8.51 10.75 22.11
N ALA A 511 8.89 9.55 21.69
CA ALA A 511 7.96 8.44 21.51
C ALA A 511 7.37 7.95 22.84
N LEU A 512 8.17 7.91 23.92
CA LEU A 512 7.66 7.56 25.26
C LEU A 512 6.58 8.54 25.74
N ASN A 513 6.81 9.84 25.59
CA ASN A 513 5.85 10.87 25.95
C ASN A 513 4.56 10.74 25.12
N PHE A 514 4.69 10.49 23.83
CA PHE A 514 3.55 10.20 22.95
C PHE A 514 2.74 8.97 23.40
N ILE A 515 3.42 7.86 23.74
CA ILE A 515 2.74 6.64 24.25
C ILE A 515 1.96 6.97 25.53
N ARG A 516 2.60 7.66 26.48
CA ARG A 516 1.95 8.08 27.74
C ARG A 516 0.72 8.95 27.49
N GLU A 517 0.80 9.86 26.54
CA GLU A 517 -0.32 10.71 26.14
C GLU A 517 -1.46 9.88 25.55
N MET A 518 -1.19 8.94 24.64
CA MET A 518 -2.24 8.07 24.09
C MET A 518 -2.96 7.27 25.19
N TYR A 519 -2.22 6.77 26.18
CA TYR A 519 -2.82 6.14 27.36
C TYR A 519 -3.70 7.09 28.18
N PHE A 520 -3.24 8.33 28.40
CA PHE A 520 -4.05 9.35 29.07
C PHE A 520 -5.37 9.61 28.32
N ILE A 521 -5.34 9.70 26.99
CA ILE A 521 -6.52 9.87 26.15
C ILE A 521 -7.48 8.69 26.31
N LYS A 522 -6.96 7.45 26.29
CA LYS A 522 -7.77 6.23 26.48
C LYS A 522 -8.47 6.23 27.85
N CYS A 523 -7.76 6.58 28.91
CA CYS A 523 -8.29 6.54 30.28
C CYS A 523 -9.33 7.63 30.57
N ASN A 524 -9.20 8.82 29.99
CA ASN A 524 -10.00 9.97 30.42
C ASN A 524 -11.31 10.21 29.68
N ARG A 525 -11.66 9.48 28.60
CA ARG A 525 -12.87 9.68 27.75
C ARG A 525 -13.16 11.14 27.31
N HIS A 526 -12.35 12.12 27.68
CA HIS A 526 -12.41 13.48 27.23
C HIS A 526 -11.68 13.57 25.90
N LYS A 527 -12.40 14.08 24.89
CA LYS A 527 -11.79 14.52 23.63
C LYS A 527 -10.65 15.47 24.00
N PRO A 528 -9.38 15.14 23.69
CA PRO A 528 -8.38 16.19 23.58
C PRO A 528 -8.94 17.16 22.55
N ASN A 529 -8.96 18.46 22.89
CA ASN A 529 -9.40 19.47 21.94
C ASN A 529 -8.59 19.28 20.65
N PHE A 530 -9.25 19.24 19.49
CA PHE A 530 -8.60 19.11 18.18
C PHE A 530 -7.45 20.13 18.04
N GLU A 531 -7.57 21.26 18.72
CA GLU A 531 -6.55 22.30 18.88
C GLU A 531 -5.22 21.82 19.48
N ILE A 532 -5.21 20.88 20.43
CA ILE A 532 -3.99 20.31 21.04
C ILE A 532 -3.30 19.37 20.05
N ILE A 533 -4.07 18.47 19.43
CA ILE A 533 -3.57 17.56 18.38
C ILE A 533 -3.05 18.37 17.17
N TYR A 534 -3.76 19.43 16.80
CA TYR A 534 -3.38 20.35 15.72
C TYR A 534 -2.16 21.20 16.09
N LYS A 535 -2.03 21.67 17.35
CA LYS A 535 -0.81 22.36 17.83
C LYS A 535 0.40 21.44 17.77
N MET A 536 0.27 20.20 18.20
CA MET A 536 1.36 19.20 18.14
C MET A 536 1.77 18.87 16.70
N ALA A 537 0.82 18.90 15.76
CA ALA A 537 1.10 18.77 14.33
C ALA A 537 1.76 20.04 13.76
N LYS A 538 1.34 21.23 14.19
CA LYS A 538 1.85 22.50 13.68
C LYS A 538 3.25 22.84 14.20
N GLU A 539 3.55 22.52 15.46
CA GLU A 539 4.88 22.70 16.08
C GLU A 539 5.92 21.70 15.55
N ARG A 540 5.51 20.69 14.75
CA ARG A 540 6.42 19.77 14.07
C ARG A 540 6.84 20.22 12.65
N TYR A 541 6.19 21.23 12.07
CA TYR A 541 6.38 21.60 10.66
C TYR A 541 6.52 23.11 10.40
N PHE A 542 6.63 23.93 11.45
CA PHE A 542 7.03 25.34 11.35
C PHE A 542 8.20 25.65 12.27
#